data_AF-A0AAJ1QB34-F1
#
_entry.id   AF-A0AAJ1QB34-F1
#
_cell.length_a   1.000
_cell.length_b   1.000
_cell.length_c   1.000
_cell.angle_alpha   90.00
_cell.angle_beta   90.00
_cell.angle_gamma   90.00
#
_symmetry.space_group_name_H-M   'P 1'
#
loop_
_entity.id
_entity.type
_entity.pdbx_description
1 polymer ?
#
loop_
_entity_poly.entity_id
_entity_poly.type
_entity_poly.pdbx_seq_one_letter_code
_entity_poly.pdbx_strand_id
1 'polypeptide(L)'
;MSKNTVTPEQIQEWKDKHGDLFELPIEDKKLYLRAPKMNDFKAAMSALIKGGEVSYAETLSKLLAVGGDVEILMNDEYFSVIQREMQSLMNFDDPEIEVLSNGQRRFIINGKEVVVRKPTREDLRKADQQNPSNKPFITQEKLFDLIKIKADDFFSDKDNAEARFQLYKGIELIQKEKFGQLKKL
;
A
#
# COMPACT_ATOMS: atom_id res chain seq x y z
N MET A 1 -36.27 -14.53 -3.85
CA MET A 1 -34.84 -14.86 -3.64
C MET A 1 -34.50 -14.48 -2.21
N SER A 2 -33.98 -15.42 -1.41
CA SER A 2 -33.58 -15.14 -0.04
C SER A 2 -32.37 -14.20 -0.04
N LYS A 3 -32.53 -12.98 0.49
CA LYS A 3 -31.40 -12.09 0.81
C LYS A 3 -30.43 -12.87 1.68
N ASN A 4 -29.24 -13.15 1.16
CA ASN A 4 -28.21 -13.88 1.88
C ASN A 4 -27.68 -12.93 2.97
N THR A 5 -28.36 -12.91 4.11
CA THR A 5 -28.12 -11.90 5.13
C THR A 5 -26.88 -12.33 5.91
N VAL A 6 -25.78 -11.60 5.69
CA VAL A 6 -24.53 -11.80 6.42
C VAL A 6 -24.78 -11.58 7.92
N THR A 7 -24.39 -12.56 8.74
CA THR A 7 -24.65 -12.52 10.19
C THR A 7 -23.50 -11.86 10.95
N PRO A 8 -23.74 -11.34 12.17
CA PRO A 8 -22.68 -10.81 13.03
C PRO A 8 -21.57 -11.83 13.31
N GLU A 9 -21.90 -13.11 13.46
CA GLU A 9 -20.95 -14.19 13.70
C GLU A 9 -20.02 -14.40 12.51
N GLN A 10 -20.55 -14.32 11.28
CA GLN A 10 -19.74 -14.39 10.06
C GLN A 10 -18.78 -13.20 9.94
N ILE A 11 -19.26 -11.99 10.27
CA ILE A 11 -18.42 -10.80 10.31
C ILE A 11 -17.29 -10.99 11.34
N GLN A 12 -17.59 -11.55 12.50
CA GLN A 12 -16.58 -11.79 13.53
C GLN A 12 -15.56 -12.84 13.07
N GLU A 13 -16.00 -13.94 12.45
CA GLU A 13 -15.09 -14.95 11.89
C GLU A 13 -14.13 -14.35 10.85
N TRP A 14 -14.65 -13.49 9.96
CA TRP A 14 -13.81 -12.79 8.99
C TRP A 14 -12.84 -11.82 9.65
N LYS A 15 -13.26 -11.10 10.71
CA LYS A 15 -12.36 -10.23 11.46
C LYS A 15 -11.25 -11.01 12.16
N ASP A 16 -11.58 -12.14 12.76
CA ASP A 16 -10.61 -13.00 13.43
C ASP A 16 -9.58 -13.57 12.43
N LYS A 17 -10.04 -13.88 11.20
CA LYS A 17 -9.19 -14.45 10.15
C LYS A 17 -8.38 -13.42 9.37
N HIS A 18 -8.94 -12.25 9.13
CA HIS A 18 -8.39 -11.26 8.17
C HIS A 18 -8.00 -9.92 8.79
N GLY A 19 -8.42 -9.64 10.03
CA GLY A 19 -8.24 -8.36 10.69
C GLY A 19 -9.36 -7.37 10.34
N ASP A 20 -9.00 -6.13 10.06
CA ASP A 20 -9.98 -5.10 9.75
C ASP A 20 -10.77 -5.40 8.48
N LEU A 21 -12.06 -5.10 8.52
CA LEU A 21 -13.00 -5.27 7.42
C LEU A 21 -13.62 -3.93 7.02
N PHE A 22 -13.84 -3.79 5.74
CA PHE A 22 -14.60 -2.72 5.10
C PHE A 22 -15.92 -3.29 4.57
N GLU A 23 -16.99 -2.53 4.76
CA GLU A 23 -18.28 -2.77 4.08
C GLU A 23 -18.39 -1.75 2.94
N LEU A 24 -18.62 -2.24 1.72
CA LEU A 24 -18.95 -1.43 0.56
C LEU A 24 -20.45 -1.61 0.26
N PRO A 25 -21.32 -0.69 0.74
CA PRO A 25 -22.73 -0.70 0.39
C PRO A 25 -22.95 -0.16 -1.02
N ILE A 26 -23.71 -0.90 -1.83
CA ILE A 26 -24.11 -0.50 -3.18
C ILE A 26 -25.59 -0.81 -3.33
N GLU A 27 -26.42 0.23 -3.33
CA GLU A 27 -27.88 0.11 -3.35
C GLU A 27 -28.40 -0.78 -2.20
N ASP A 28 -29.01 -1.93 -2.51
CA ASP A 28 -29.51 -2.88 -1.52
C ASP A 28 -28.55 -4.05 -1.26
N LYS A 29 -27.33 -3.98 -1.80
CA LYS A 29 -26.26 -4.97 -1.72
C LYS A 29 -25.11 -4.51 -0.83
N LYS A 30 -24.33 -5.48 -0.35
CA LYS A 30 -23.16 -5.26 0.48
C LYS A 30 -22.03 -6.19 0.08
N LEU A 31 -20.89 -5.61 -0.29
CA LEU A 31 -19.64 -6.34 -0.46
C LEU A 31 -18.76 -6.13 0.77
N TYR A 32 -18.21 -7.21 1.33
CA TYR A 32 -17.28 -7.14 2.45
C TYR A 32 -15.86 -7.41 1.96
N LEU A 33 -14.94 -6.54 2.36
CA LEU A 33 -13.54 -6.55 1.95
C LEU A 33 -12.65 -6.56 3.19
N ARG A 34 -11.55 -7.30 3.20
CA ARG A 34 -10.51 -7.14 4.22
C ARG A 34 -9.60 -5.96 3.90
N ALA A 35 -8.86 -5.48 4.89
CA ALA A 35 -7.81 -4.51 4.66
C ALA A 35 -6.69 -5.05 3.74
N PRO A 36 -6.16 -4.19 2.83
CA PRO A 36 -5.07 -4.58 1.95
C PRO A 36 -3.74 -4.66 2.72
N LYS A 37 -2.94 -5.66 2.34
CA LYS A 37 -1.55 -5.83 2.75
C LYS A 37 -0.61 -5.44 1.60
N MET A 38 0.69 -5.28 1.87
CA MET A 38 1.63 -4.92 0.80
C MET A 38 1.65 -5.91 -0.37
N ASN A 39 1.44 -7.21 -0.13
CA ASN A 39 1.40 -8.18 -1.22
C ASN A 39 0.20 -7.97 -2.15
N ASP A 40 -0.94 -7.51 -1.63
CA ASP A 40 -2.11 -7.18 -2.45
C ASP A 40 -1.80 -5.98 -3.34
N PHE A 41 -1.20 -4.94 -2.77
CA PHE A 41 -0.76 -3.77 -3.54
C PHE A 41 0.33 -4.11 -4.56
N LYS A 42 1.28 -4.99 -4.23
CA LYS A 42 2.30 -5.48 -5.19
C LYS A 42 1.63 -6.16 -6.38
N ALA A 43 0.63 -7.01 -6.14
CA ALA A 43 -0.13 -7.68 -7.19
C ALA A 43 -0.96 -6.68 -8.02
N ALA A 44 -1.73 -5.81 -7.37
CA ALA A 44 -2.56 -4.81 -8.02
C ALA A 44 -1.73 -3.80 -8.85
N MET A 45 -0.59 -3.33 -8.33
CA MET A 45 0.32 -2.46 -9.08
C MET A 45 0.97 -3.17 -10.27
N SER A 46 1.24 -4.47 -10.15
CA SER A 46 1.71 -5.27 -11.29
C SER A 46 0.63 -5.37 -12.37
N ALA A 47 -0.64 -5.45 -11.98
CA ALA A 47 -1.79 -5.41 -12.89
C ALA A 47 -1.96 -4.02 -13.51
N LEU A 48 -1.81 -2.94 -12.74
CA LEU A 48 -1.83 -1.55 -13.22
C LEU A 48 -0.83 -1.33 -14.35
N ILE A 49 0.41 -1.78 -14.16
CA ILE A 49 1.48 -1.64 -15.17
C ILE A 49 1.14 -2.38 -16.47
N LYS A 50 0.45 -3.53 -16.38
CA LYS A 50 0.16 -4.39 -17.52
C LYS A 50 -1.13 -4.05 -18.25
N GLY A 51 -2.15 -3.58 -17.53
CA GLY A 51 -3.52 -3.46 -18.03
C GLY A 51 -4.29 -2.26 -17.49
N GLY A 52 -3.59 -1.27 -16.92
CA GLY A 52 -4.17 0.02 -16.54
C GLY A 52 -5.07 -0.04 -15.29
N GLU A 53 -5.79 1.05 -15.06
CA GLU A 53 -6.60 1.25 -13.84
C GLU A 53 -7.71 0.21 -13.69
N VAL A 54 -8.25 -0.29 -14.81
CA VAL A 54 -9.26 -1.34 -14.80
C VAL A 54 -8.68 -2.61 -14.17
N SER A 55 -7.53 -3.07 -14.68
CA SER A 55 -6.86 -4.26 -14.17
C SER A 55 -6.44 -4.12 -12.70
N TYR A 56 -6.05 -2.90 -12.27
CA TYR A 56 -5.77 -2.61 -10.87
C TYR A 56 -6.99 -2.82 -9.98
N ALA A 57 -8.12 -2.19 -10.32
CA ALA A 57 -9.33 -2.23 -9.52
C ALA A 57 -9.91 -3.66 -9.46
N GLU A 58 -9.96 -4.37 -10.58
CA GLU A 58 -10.40 -5.77 -10.62
C GLU A 58 -9.51 -6.67 -9.78
N THR A 59 -8.19 -6.53 -9.89
CA THR A 59 -7.24 -7.37 -9.15
C THR A 59 -7.36 -7.11 -7.66
N LEU A 60 -7.37 -5.85 -7.23
CA LEU A 60 -7.41 -5.51 -5.81
C LEU A 60 -8.75 -5.93 -5.19
N SER A 61 -9.87 -5.57 -5.80
CA SER A 61 -11.19 -5.92 -5.27
C SER A 61 -11.39 -7.43 -5.12
N LYS A 62 -10.94 -8.24 -6.09
CA LYS A 62 -10.97 -9.71 -6.02
C LYS A 62 -10.08 -10.27 -4.91
N LEU A 63 -8.90 -9.69 -4.68
CA LEU A 63 -8.00 -10.13 -3.61
C LEU A 63 -8.52 -9.81 -2.20
N LEU A 64 -9.27 -8.71 -2.08
CA LEU A 64 -9.77 -8.21 -0.80
C LEU A 64 -11.15 -8.76 -0.43
N ALA A 65 -11.96 -9.22 -1.39
CA ALA A 65 -13.32 -9.69 -1.12
C ALA A 65 -13.33 -10.91 -0.19
N VAL A 66 -14.11 -10.83 0.89
CA VAL A 66 -14.29 -11.92 1.87
C VAL A 66 -15.70 -12.50 1.85
N GLY A 67 -16.70 -11.75 1.37
CA GLY A 67 -18.07 -12.23 1.26
C GLY A 67 -19.11 -11.14 0.96
N GLY A 68 -20.38 -11.47 1.16
CA GLY A 68 -21.52 -10.62 0.80
C GLY A 68 -22.01 -10.88 -0.63
N ASP A 69 -22.52 -9.84 -1.28
CA ASP A 69 -22.99 -9.84 -2.66
C ASP A 69 -21.80 -9.78 -3.65
N VAL A 70 -21.00 -10.86 -3.69
CA VAL A 70 -19.77 -10.94 -4.50
C VAL A 70 -20.00 -10.81 -6.00
N GLU A 71 -21.24 -11.00 -6.47
CA GLU A 71 -21.61 -10.77 -7.86
C GLU A 71 -21.42 -9.32 -8.30
N ILE A 72 -21.36 -8.37 -7.35
CA ILE A 72 -21.03 -6.97 -7.64
C ILE A 72 -19.70 -6.87 -8.41
N LEU A 73 -18.72 -7.72 -8.09
CA LEU A 73 -17.40 -7.73 -8.74
C LEU A 73 -17.43 -8.09 -10.23
N MET A 74 -18.55 -8.63 -10.72
CA MET A 74 -18.71 -9.11 -12.10
C MET A 74 -19.74 -8.30 -12.89
N ASN A 75 -20.38 -7.29 -12.27
CA ASN A 75 -21.36 -6.43 -12.94
C ASN A 75 -20.72 -5.06 -13.26
N ASP A 76 -20.62 -4.76 -14.56
CA ASP A 76 -20.07 -3.51 -15.09
C ASP A 76 -20.79 -2.26 -14.54
N GLU A 77 -22.07 -2.36 -14.20
CA GLU A 77 -22.85 -1.25 -13.62
C GLU A 77 -22.25 -0.76 -12.30
N TYR A 78 -21.64 -1.65 -11.52
CA TYR A 78 -21.03 -1.33 -10.23
C TYR A 78 -19.53 -1.05 -10.31
N PHE A 79 -18.91 -1.29 -11.47
CA PHE A 79 -17.46 -1.25 -11.62
C PHE A 79 -16.87 0.13 -11.30
N SER A 80 -17.53 1.22 -11.72
CA SER A 80 -17.06 2.59 -11.46
C SER A 80 -16.97 2.91 -9.97
N VAL A 81 -17.90 2.38 -9.15
CA VAL A 81 -17.89 2.52 -7.69
C VAL A 81 -16.72 1.72 -7.12
N ILE A 82 -16.55 0.47 -7.53
CA ILE A 82 -15.43 -0.37 -7.10
C ILE A 82 -14.10 0.30 -7.44
N GLN A 83 -13.93 0.80 -8.66
CA GLN A 83 -12.70 1.44 -9.12
C GLN A 83 -12.31 2.63 -8.23
N ARG A 84 -13.27 3.51 -7.92
CA ARG A 84 -13.05 4.65 -7.04
C ARG A 84 -12.63 4.23 -5.63
N GLU A 85 -13.35 3.27 -5.04
CA GLU A 85 -13.03 2.82 -3.68
C GLU A 85 -11.71 2.03 -3.61
N MET A 86 -11.34 1.27 -4.65
CA MET A 86 -10.02 0.61 -4.69
C MET A 86 -8.87 1.61 -4.83
N GLN A 87 -9.10 2.76 -5.46
CA GLN A 87 -8.13 3.85 -5.51
C GLN A 87 -7.99 4.55 -4.16
N SER A 88 -9.09 4.76 -3.43
CA SER A 88 -9.06 5.44 -2.12
C SER A 88 -8.27 4.65 -1.06
N LEU A 89 -8.21 3.32 -1.17
CA LEU A 89 -7.43 2.45 -0.28
C LEU A 89 -5.90 2.70 -0.33
N MET A 90 -5.37 3.38 -1.35
CA MET A 90 -3.94 3.72 -1.44
C MET A 90 -3.60 5.09 -0.81
N ASN A 91 -4.56 5.74 -0.14
CA ASN A 91 -4.34 7.04 0.47
C ASN A 91 -3.76 6.91 1.89
N PHE A 92 -2.43 6.89 1.98
CA PHE A 92 -1.69 6.93 3.24
C PHE A 92 -1.11 8.32 3.48
N ASP A 93 -0.98 8.74 4.73
CA ASP A 93 -0.37 10.02 5.09
C ASP A 93 1.14 10.09 4.74
N ASP A 94 1.72 11.27 4.84
CA ASP A 94 3.17 11.42 4.81
C ASP A 94 3.73 11.20 6.23
N PRO A 95 4.91 10.58 6.38
CA PRO A 95 5.53 10.43 7.69
C PRO A 95 6.00 11.78 8.23
N GLU A 96 6.01 11.94 9.55
CA GLU A 96 6.75 13.04 10.17
C GLU A 96 8.25 12.78 10.03
N ILE A 97 9.04 13.80 9.67
CA ILE A 97 10.49 13.66 9.40
C ILE A 97 11.29 14.68 10.20
N GLU A 98 12.19 14.20 11.07
CA GLU A 98 13.16 15.02 11.79
C GLU A 98 14.58 14.83 11.23
N VAL A 99 15.35 15.93 11.14
CA VAL A 99 16.77 15.90 10.81
C VAL A 99 17.58 15.81 12.12
N LEU A 100 18.35 14.73 12.27
CA LEU A 100 19.21 14.54 13.43
C LEU A 100 20.54 15.30 13.26
N SER A 101 21.23 15.58 14.37
CA SER A 101 22.49 16.35 14.39
C SER A 101 23.61 15.76 13.52
N ASN A 102 23.59 14.44 13.31
CA ASN A 102 24.53 13.72 12.44
C ASN A 102 24.08 13.64 10.97
N GLY A 103 23.02 14.37 10.59
CA GLY A 103 22.47 14.40 9.24
C GLY A 103 21.60 13.19 8.88
N GLN A 104 21.33 12.27 9.80
CA GLN A 104 20.33 11.21 9.62
C GLN A 104 18.90 11.78 9.63
N ARG A 105 17.93 10.93 9.29
CA ARG A 105 16.51 11.25 9.33
C ARG A 105 15.82 10.29 10.26
N ARG A 106 15.04 10.81 11.20
CA ARG A 106 14.07 10.04 11.98
C ARG A 106 12.71 10.22 11.33
N PHE A 107 12.06 9.12 10.98
CA PHE A 107 10.67 9.11 10.59
C PHE A 107 9.82 8.65 11.77
N ILE A 108 8.69 9.32 12.00
CA ILE A 108 7.68 8.91 12.98
C ILE A 108 6.42 8.54 12.19
N ILE A 109 6.01 7.28 12.32
CA ILE A 109 4.83 6.71 11.65
C ILE A 109 4.03 6.01 12.73
N ASN A 110 2.80 6.48 13.00
CA ASN A 110 1.93 5.95 14.05
C ASN A 110 2.62 5.85 15.43
N GLY A 111 3.42 6.87 15.77
CA GLY A 111 4.19 6.92 17.02
C GLY A 111 5.34 5.92 17.10
N LYS A 112 5.71 5.26 16.00
CA LYS A 112 6.84 4.34 15.88
C LYS A 112 7.97 5.00 15.11
N GLU A 113 9.20 4.74 15.55
CA GLU A 113 10.38 5.41 15.01
C GLU A 113 11.20 4.50 14.09
N VAL A 114 11.69 5.11 13.01
CA VAL A 114 12.76 4.54 12.19
C VAL A 114 13.77 5.61 11.85
N VAL A 115 15.05 5.26 11.97
CA VAL A 115 16.15 6.15 11.61
C VAL A 115 16.86 5.61 10.39
N VAL A 116 16.98 6.46 9.38
CA VAL A 116 17.66 6.18 8.12
C VAL A 116 18.74 7.23 7.87
N ARG A 117 19.78 6.85 7.13
CA ARG A 117 20.67 7.83 6.50
C ARG A 117 20.13 8.23 5.13
N LYS A 118 20.63 9.35 4.58
CA LYS A 118 20.30 9.74 3.20
C LYS A 118 20.83 8.69 2.21
N PRO A 119 20.02 8.26 1.22
CA PRO A 119 20.48 7.34 0.18
C PRO A 119 21.52 8.01 -0.72
N THR A 120 22.51 7.24 -1.13
CA THR A 120 23.52 7.62 -2.11
C THR A 120 23.18 7.05 -3.49
N ARG A 121 23.87 7.52 -4.53
CA ARG A 121 23.75 6.94 -5.88
C ARG A 121 24.06 5.44 -5.91
N GLU A 122 24.99 5.00 -5.06
CA GLU A 122 25.38 3.58 -5.00
C GLU A 122 24.31 2.72 -4.33
N ASP A 123 23.64 3.24 -3.30
CA ASP A 123 22.51 2.54 -2.69
C ASP A 123 21.36 2.34 -3.68
N LEU A 124 21.05 3.36 -4.48
CA LEU A 124 20.03 3.28 -5.52
C LEU A 124 20.37 2.20 -6.55
N ARG A 125 21.61 2.18 -7.07
CA ARG A 125 22.05 1.14 -8.00
C ARG A 125 21.95 -0.26 -7.42
N LYS A 126 22.38 -0.44 -6.17
CA LYS A 126 22.31 -1.74 -5.48
C LYS A 126 20.88 -2.18 -5.21
N ALA A 127 19.98 -1.25 -4.92
CA ALA A 127 18.56 -1.54 -4.74
C ALA A 127 17.92 -1.97 -6.06
N ASP A 128 18.21 -1.28 -7.16
CA ASP A 128 17.71 -1.62 -8.50
C ASP A 128 18.23 -2.98 -8.99
N GLN A 129 19.52 -3.26 -8.78
CA GLN A 129 20.12 -4.56 -9.12
C GLN A 129 19.46 -5.74 -8.39
N GLN A 130 18.91 -5.50 -7.20
CA GLN A 130 18.18 -6.50 -6.43
C GLN A 130 16.70 -6.64 -6.87
N ASN A 131 16.25 -5.88 -7.87
CA ASN A 131 14.93 -5.96 -8.47
C ASN A 131 14.98 -6.15 -10.00
N PRO A 132 15.62 -7.21 -10.52
CA PRO A 132 15.82 -7.39 -11.96
C PRO A 132 14.52 -7.54 -12.75
N SER A 133 13.43 -7.96 -12.10
CA SER A 133 12.11 -8.10 -12.71
C SER A 133 11.25 -6.82 -12.62
N ASN A 134 11.82 -5.72 -12.13
CA ASN A 134 11.14 -4.44 -11.93
C ASN A 134 9.78 -4.59 -11.22
N LYS A 135 9.74 -5.44 -10.19
CA LYS A 135 8.51 -5.67 -9.42
C LYS A 135 8.18 -4.43 -8.58
N PRO A 136 6.90 -4.04 -8.48
CA PRO A 136 6.49 -2.90 -7.66
C PRO A 136 6.99 -3.00 -6.22
N PHE A 137 7.41 -1.86 -5.66
CA PHE A 137 7.86 -1.67 -4.28
C PHE A 137 9.13 -2.42 -3.86
N ILE A 138 9.66 -3.35 -4.67
CA ILE A 138 10.84 -4.14 -4.28
C ILE A 138 12.08 -3.26 -4.21
N THR A 139 12.31 -2.36 -5.17
CA THR A 139 13.45 -1.42 -5.11
C THR A 139 13.40 -0.57 -3.83
N GLN A 140 12.23 -0.05 -3.47
CA GLN A 140 12.04 0.76 -2.26
C GLN A 140 12.31 -0.05 -0.99
N GLU A 141 11.86 -1.30 -0.96
CA GLU A 141 12.16 -2.25 0.13
C GLU A 141 13.67 -2.47 0.29
N LYS A 142 14.38 -2.72 -0.82
CA LYS A 142 15.84 -2.92 -0.81
C LYS A 142 16.60 -1.66 -0.46
N LEU A 143 16.14 -0.51 -0.95
CA LEU A 143 16.73 0.77 -0.61
C LEU A 143 16.61 1.03 0.89
N PHE A 144 15.45 0.77 1.48
CA PHE A 144 15.25 0.87 2.92
C PHE A 144 16.23 -0.02 3.69
N ASP A 145 16.35 -1.30 3.32
CA ASP A 145 17.26 -2.24 3.97
C ASP A 145 18.73 -1.74 3.94
N LEU A 146 19.15 -1.05 2.87
CA LEU A 146 20.51 -0.51 2.72
C LEU A 146 20.78 0.74 3.56
N ILE A 147 19.77 1.57 3.82
CA ILE A 147 19.92 2.88 4.48
C ILE A 147 19.43 2.91 5.93
N LYS A 148 18.71 1.87 6.37
CA LYS A 148 18.23 1.73 7.74
C LYS A 148 19.40 1.70 8.73
N ILE A 149 19.28 2.50 9.78
CA ILE A 149 20.22 2.54 10.90
C ILE A 149 19.62 1.81 12.12
N LYS A 150 18.38 2.17 12.47
CA LYS A 150 17.59 1.48 13.51
C LYS A 150 16.11 1.62 13.18
N ALA A 151 15.30 0.68 13.62
CA ALA A 151 13.84 0.73 13.44
C ALA A 151 13.17 -0.03 14.57
N ASP A 152 12.01 0.45 15.02
CA ASP A 152 11.13 -0.31 15.89
C ASP A 152 10.61 -1.58 15.19
N ASP A 153 10.20 -2.59 15.97
CA ASP A 153 9.68 -3.88 15.47
C ASP A 153 8.45 -3.72 14.57
N PHE A 154 7.73 -2.59 14.69
CA PHE A 154 6.64 -2.21 13.79
C PHE A 154 7.05 -2.23 12.31
N PHE A 155 8.31 -1.90 12.00
CA PHE A 155 8.86 -1.91 10.64
C PHE A 155 9.46 -3.25 10.22
N SER A 156 9.34 -4.29 11.04
CA SER A 156 9.76 -5.66 10.69
C SER A 156 8.74 -6.35 9.78
N ASP A 157 7.45 -6.04 9.94
CA ASP A 157 6.39 -6.58 9.11
C ASP A 157 6.45 -5.97 7.70
N LYS A 158 6.76 -6.82 6.71
CA LYS A 158 6.85 -6.41 5.30
C LYS A 158 5.49 -6.28 4.62
N ASP A 159 4.45 -6.83 5.24
CA ASP A 159 3.08 -6.84 4.74
C ASP A 159 2.20 -5.73 5.33
N ASN A 160 2.66 -5.05 6.38
CA ASN A 160 2.01 -3.86 6.91
C ASN A 160 2.04 -2.72 5.89
N ALA A 161 0.93 -2.53 5.16
CA ALA A 161 0.85 -1.54 4.10
C ALA A 161 1.03 -0.10 4.62
N GLU A 162 0.38 0.24 5.72
CA GLU A 162 0.43 1.57 6.32
C GLU A 162 1.87 1.96 6.67
N ALA A 163 2.60 1.09 7.37
CA ALA A 163 4.00 1.33 7.70
C ALA A 163 4.86 1.51 6.44
N ARG A 164 4.64 0.66 5.43
CA ARG A 164 5.50 0.60 4.23
C ARG A 164 5.26 1.75 3.27
N PHE A 165 4.02 2.14 3.02
CA PHE A 165 3.73 3.27 2.13
C PHE A 165 4.27 4.58 2.70
N GLN A 166 4.00 4.88 3.97
CA GLN A 166 4.53 6.08 4.61
C GLN A 166 6.06 6.08 4.64
N LEU A 167 6.68 4.93 4.96
CA LEU A 167 8.13 4.77 4.92
C LEU A 167 8.71 5.06 3.52
N TYR A 168 8.12 4.49 2.46
CA TYR A 168 8.61 4.70 1.09
C TYR A 168 8.42 6.14 0.63
N LYS A 169 7.30 6.78 0.98
CA LYS A 169 7.09 8.21 0.76
C LYS A 169 8.16 9.05 1.48
N GLY A 170 8.47 8.74 2.75
CA GLY A 170 9.53 9.41 3.49
C GLY A 170 10.90 9.29 2.82
N ILE A 171 11.24 8.10 2.34
CA ILE A 171 12.49 7.86 1.59
C ILE A 171 12.51 8.68 0.28
N GLU A 172 11.38 8.81 -0.40
CA GLU A 172 11.25 9.65 -1.60
C GLU A 172 11.42 11.14 -1.28
N LEU A 173 10.81 11.64 -0.20
CA LEU A 173 10.92 13.03 0.23
C LEU A 173 12.37 13.42 0.54
N ILE A 174 13.12 12.58 1.24
CA ILE A 174 14.53 12.89 1.58
C ILE A 174 15.46 12.85 0.36
N GLN A 175 15.09 12.11 -0.70
CA GLN A 175 15.79 12.14 -1.98
C GLN A 175 15.56 13.47 -2.71
N LYS A 176 14.37 14.04 -2.59
CA LYS A 176 13.96 15.28 -3.26
C LYS A 176 14.41 16.57 -2.56
N GLU A 177 14.96 16.52 -1.34
CA GLU A 177 15.41 17.71 -0.59
C GLU A 177 16.33 18.68 -1.37
N LYS A 178 17.11 18.20 -2.35
CA LYS A 178 17.94 19.04 -3.23
C LYS A 178 17.47 18.93 -4.68
N PHE A 179 16.21 19.27 -4.92
CA PHE A 179 15.60 19.22 -6.24
C PHE A 179 15.93 20.44 -7.10
N GLY A 180 16.18 20.20 -8.39
CA GLY A 180 16.30 21.24 -9.43
C GLY A 180 15.65 20.74 -10.71
N GLN A 181 15.05 21.65 -11.49
CA GLN A 181 14.43 21.34 -12.78
C GLN A 181 15.30 21.87 -13.91
N LEU A 182 15.48 21.05 -14.96
CA LEU A 182 16.02 21.53 -16.22
C LEU A 182 15.04 22.56 -16.79
N LYS A 183 15.53 23.79 -16.99
CA LYS A 183 14.79 24.81 -17.74
C LYS A 183 15.25 24.75 -19.18
N LYS A 184 14.31 24.51 -20.10
CA LYS A 184 14.55 24.74 -21.52
C LYS A 184 14.63 26.26 -21.72
N LEU A 185 15.71 26.72 -22.36
CA LEU A 185 15.84 28.11 -22.80
C LEU A 185 15.07 28.33 -24.10
#